data_AF-A0A3D9HTU6-F1
#
_entry.id   AF-A0A3D9HTU6-F1
#
_cell.length_a   1.000
_cell.length_b   1.000
_cell.length_c   1.000
_cell.angle_alpha   90.00
_cell.angle_beta   90.00
_cell.angle_gamma   90.00
#
_symmetry.space_group_name_H-M   'P 1'
#
loop_
_entity.id
_entity.type
_entity.pdbx_description
1 polymer ?
#
loop_
_entity_poly.entity_id
_entity_poly.type
_entity_poly.pdbx_seq_one_letter_code
_entity_poly.pdbx_strand_id
1 'polypeptide(L)'
;MEWLRKRRSSAARPLENETLIADIRRAEQEWKIAEWRFQHALGDDHVDYAIYCLEAAEKKLGMLLKQAKGRFGESAEFIKEVREAK
;
A
#
# COMPACT_ATOMS: atom_id res chain seq x y z
N MET A 1 -19.91 -20.04 22.78
CA MET A 1 -20.46 -19.10 21.77
C MET A 1 -19.33 -18.32 21.09
N GLU A 2 -18.38 -19.02 20.44
CA GLU A 2 -17.22 -18.38 19.76
C GLU A 2 -17.35 -18.35 18.23
N TRP A 3 -18.34 -19.05 17.67
CA TRP A 3 -18.49 -19.22 16.22
C TRP A 3 -19.03 -17.96 15.51
N LEU A 4 -19.70 -17.03 16.23
CA LEU A 4 -20.18 -15.76 15.67
C LEU A 4 -19.07 -14.70 15.49
N ARG A 5 -18.01 -14.74 16.31
CA ARG A 5 -16.86 -13.83 16.19
C ARG A 5 -16.03 -14.12 14.94
N LYS A 6 -16.01 -15.38 14.51
CA LYS A 6 -15.23 -15.89 13.38
C LYS A 6 -15.85 -15.61 11.99
N ARG A 7 -17.10 -15.11 11.92
CA ARG A 7 -17.76 -14.73 10.65
C ARG A 7 -17.62 -13.24 10.29
N ARG A 8 -17.38 -12.36 11.26
CA ARG A 8 -17.15 -10.92 11.00
C ARG A 8 -15.87 -10.69 10.16
N SER A 9 -14.94 -11.65 10.19
CA SER A 9 -13.61 -11.56 9.57
C SER A 9 -13.53 -11.93 8.09
N SER A 10 -14.55 -12.58 7.50
CA SER A 10 -14.42 -13.05 6.11
C SER A 10 -14.72 -11.97 5.07
N ALA A 11 -15.72 -11.12 5.29
CA ALA A 11 -16.12 -10.06 4.35
C ALA A 11 -15.28 -8.78 4.51
N ALA A 12 -14.72 -8.55 5.71
CA ALA A 12 -13.86 -7.40 5.99
C ALA A 12 -12.51 -7.48 5.25
N ARG A 13 -11.91 -8.67 5.12
CA ARG A 13 -10.61 -8.87 4.46
C ARG A 13 -10.59 -8.44 2.99
N PRO A 14 -11.55 -8.83 2.12
CA PRO A 14 -11.61 -8.33 0.75
C PRO A 14 -11.71 -6.81 0.65
N LEU A 15 -12.57 -6.19 1.47
CA LEU A 15 -12.75 -4.74 1.49
C LEU A 15 -11.47 -4.00 1.93
N GLU A 16 -10.79 -4.53 2.94
CA GLU A 16 -9.51 -3.99 3.40
C GLU A 16 -8.40 -4.14 2.34
N ASN A 17 -8.43 -5.21 1.54
CA ASN A 17 -7.50 -5.39 0.43
C ASN A 17 -7.78 -4.43 -0.73
N GLU A 18 -9.06 -4.23 -1.08
CA GLU A 18 -9.47 -3.25 -2.09
C GLU A 18 -9.08 -1.82 -1.68
N THR A 19 -9.28 -1.49 -0.40
CA THR A 19 -8.84 -0.19 0.17
C THR A 19 -7.34 -0.03 0.06
N LEU A 20 -6.55 -1.05 0.45
CA LEU A 20 -5.10 -1.01 0.35
C LEU A 20 -4.62 -0.86 -1.10
N ILE A 21 -5.26 -1.53 -2.06
CA ILE A 21 -4.95 -1.37 -3.49
C ILE A 21 -5.26 0.05 -3.97
N ALA A 22 -6.39 0.62 -3.55
CA ALA A 22 -6.76 1.99 -3.88
C ALA A 22 -5.75 3.00 -3.30
N ASP A 23 -5.32 2.80 -2.06
CA ASP A 23 -4.32 3.64 -1.39
C ASP A 23 -2.95 3.57 -2.08
N ILE A 24 -2.53 2.37 -2.53
CA ILE A 24 -1.30 2.20 -3.32
C ILE A 24 -1.39 3.01 -4.62
N ARG A 25 -2.47 2.86 -5.38
CA ARG A 25 -2.67 3.60 -6.65
C ARG A 25 -2.64 5.11 -6.44
N ARG A 26 -3.25 5.57 -5.35
CA ARG A 26 -3.22 6.99 -4.99
C ARG A 26 -1.80 7.45 -4.63
N ALA A 27 -1.07 6.67 -3.83
CA ALA A 27 0.31 6.99 -3.49
C ALA A 27 1.24 7.00 -4.72
N GLU A 28 1.04 6.11 -5.69
CA GLU A 28 1.76 6.13 -6.97
C GLU A 28 1.48 7.40 -7.77
N GLN A 29 0.22 7.86 -7.80
CA GLN A 29 -0.14 9.13 -8.44
C GLN A 29 0.51 10.32 -7.72
N GLU A 30 0.46 10.35 -6.39
CA GLU A 30 1.11 11.38 -5.58
C GLU A 30 2.62 11.42 -5.84
N TRP A 31 3.27 10.25 -5.92
CA TRP A 31 4.68 10.13 -6.27
C TRP A 31 5.00 10.67 -7.66
N LYS A 32 4.22 10.30 -8.69
CA LYS A 32 4.40 10.84 -10.06
C LYS A 32 4.26 12.35 -10.13
N ILE A 33 3.32 12.91 -9.38
CA ILE A 33 3.14 14.37 -9.34
C ILE A 33 4.32 15.03 -8.61
N ALA A 34 4.81 14.45 -7.51
CA ALA A 34 5.96 14.97 -6.79
C ALA A 34 7.24 14.89 -7.64
N GLU A 35 7.44 13.80 -8.38
CA GLU A 35 8.53 13.63 -9.35
C GLU A 35 8.46 14.72 -10.43
N TRP A 36 7.28 14.90 -11.04
CA TRP A 36 7.08 15.98 -12.01
C TRP A 36 7.41 17.35 -11.44
N ARG A 37 6.98 17.66 -10.21
CA ARG A 37 7.31 18.92 -9.53
C ARG A 37 8.80 19.09 -9.33
N PHE A 38 9.50 18.04 -8.91
CA PHE A 38 10.94 18.07 -8.73
C PHE A 38 11.68 18.35 -10.05
N GLN A 39 11.26 17.71 -11.14
CA GLN A 39 11.85 17.93 -12.47
C GLN A 39 11.63 19.35 -13.02
N HIS A 40 10.60 20.06 -12.56
CA HIS A 40 10.23 21.40 -13.06
C HIS A 40 10.41 22.51 -12.01
N ALA A 41 10.98 22.20 -10.84
CA ALA A 41 11.21 23.18 -9.79
C ALA A 41 12.29 24.18 -10.24
N LEU A 42 12.00 25.47 -10.08
CA LEU A 42 12.93 26.57 -10.39
C LEU A 42 13.13 27.43 -9.14
N GLY A 43 14.39 27.67 -8.78
CA GLY A 43 14.78 28.38 -7.57
C GLY A 43 14.89 27.46 -6.35
N ASP A 44 15.84 27.78 -5.47
CA ASP A 44 16.31 26.88 -4.40
C ASP A 44 15.19 26.44 -3.45
N ASP A 45 14.32 27.36 -3.00
CA ASP A 45 13.20 27.03 -2.11
C ASP A 45 12.17 26.07 -2.75
N HIS A 46 11.95 26.18 -4.06
CA HIS A 46 11.03 25.30 -4.77
C HIS A 46 11.64 23.91 -4.98
N VAL A 47 12.96 23.82 -5.14
CA VAL A 47 13.68 22.54 -5.24
C VAL A 47 13.62 21.81 -3.91
N ASP A 48 13.91 22.47 -2.79
CA ASP A 48 13.86 21.87 -1.45
C ASP A 48 12.45 21.36 -1.11
N TYR A 49 11.43 22.17 -1.40
CA TYR A 49 10.05 21.75 -1.23
C TYR A 49 9.68 20.54 -2.10
N ALA A 50 10.15 20.50 -3.35
CA ALA A 50 9.89 19.39 -4.24
C ALA A 50 10.61 18.10 -3.81
N ILE A 51 11.85 18.19 -3.32
CA ILE A 51 12.59 17.07 -2.72
C ILE A 51 11.81 16.52 -1.52
N TYR A 52 11.40 17.39 -0.59
CA TYR A 52 10.62 16.99 0.57
C TYR A 52 9.34 16.24 0.19
N CYS A 53 8.60 16.75 -0.80
CA CYS A 53 7.38 16.10 -1.29
C CYS A 53 7.66 14.74 -1.92
N LEU A 54 8.73 14.63 -2.71
CA LEU A 54 9.11 13.40 -3.39
C LEU A 54 9.49 12.32 -2.37
N GLU A 55 10.36 12.64 -1.41
CA GLU A 55 10.74 11.70 -0.35
C GLU A 55 9.55 11.22 0.47
N ALA A 56 8.63 12.12 0.80
CA ALA A 56 7.44 11.78 1.57
C ALA A 56 6.53 10.81 0.79
N ALA A 57 6.34 11.06 -0.51
CA ALA A 57 5.55 10.19 -1.39
C ALA A 57 6.20 8.81 -1.55
N GLU A 58 7.52 8.73 -1.72
CA GLU A 58 8.27 7.48 -1.80
C GLU A 58 8.16 6.65 -0.52
N LYS A 59 8.37 7.29 0.64
CA LYS A 59 8.24 6.64 1.95
C LYS A 59 6.83 6.08 2.14
N LYS A 60 5.80 6.86 1.81
CA LYS A 60 4.39 6.42 1.89
C LYS A 60 4.12 5.23 0.97
N LEU A 61 4.51 5.31 -0.30
CA LEU A 61 4.32 4.22 -1.26
C LEU A 61 5.05 2.95 -0.80
N GLY A 62 6.30 3.07 -0.35
CA GLY A 62 7.09 1.94 0.16
C GLY A 62 6.46 1.27 1.38
N MET A 63 5.85 2.03 2.29
CA MET A 63 5.12 1.48 3.44
C MET A 63 3.89 0.68 2.99
N LEU A 64 3.10 1.21 2.06
CA LEU A 64 1.91 0.53 1.53
C LEU A 64 2.25 -0.74 0.76
N LEU A 65 3.32 -0.73 -0.03
CA LEU A 65 3.81 -1.92 -0.75
C LEU A 65 4.30 -3.01 0.22
N LYS A 66 4.97 -2.63 1.31
CA LYS A 66 5.35 -3.59 2.37
C LYS A 66 4.12 -4.20 3.04
N GLN A 67 3.11 -3.39 3.34
CA GLN A 67 1.83 -3.89 3.89
C GLN A 67 1.15 -4.86 2.92
N ALA A 68 1.08 -4.51 1.63
CA ALA A 68 0.52 -5.40 0.61
C ALA A 68 1.28 -6.72 0.52
N LYS A 69 2.62 -6.68 0.50
CA LYS A 69 3.45 -7.88 0.46
C LYS A 69 3.17 -8.81 1.66
N GLY A 70 3.05 -8.26 2.86
CA GLY A 70 2.68 -9.04 4.04
C GLY A 70 1.32 -9.72 3.87
N ARG A 71 0.29 -8.94 3.55
CA ARG A 71 -1.10 -9.44 3.47
C ARG A 71 -1.32 -10.45 2.34
N PHE A 72 -0.80 -10.17 1.15
CA PHE A 72 -0.93 -11.07 0.00
C PHE A 72 0.03 -12.27 0.09
N GLY A 73 1.21 -12.10 0.68
CA GLY A 73 2.15 -13.19 0.97
C GLY A 73 1.57 -14.21 1.94
N GLU A 74 1.03 -13.76 3.07
CA GLU A 74 0.34 -14.61 4.05
C GLU A 74 -0.83 -15.38 3.41
N SER A 75 -1.58 -14.73 2.52
CA SER A 75 -2.68 -15.39 1.79
C SER A 75 -2.20 -16.49 0.86
N ALA A 76 -1.03 -16.34 0.23
CA ALA A 76 -0.46 -17.34 -0.67
C ALA A 76 0.10 -18.55 0.11
N GLU A 77 0.76 -18.31 1.25
CA GLU A 77 1.25 -19.36 2.15
C GLU A 77 0.10 -20.19 2.73
N PHE A 78 -0.98 -19.54 3.19
CA PHE A 78 -2.19 -20.22 3.67
C PHE A 78 -2.83 -21.13 2.60
N ILE A 79 -2.91 -20.67 1.35
CA ILE A 79 -3.45 -21.48 0.24
C ILE A 79 -2.56 -22.71 -0.02
N LYS A 80 -1.25 -22.57 0.12
CA LYS A 80 -0.30 -23.67 -0.06
C LYS A 80 -0.45 -24.72 1.05
N GLU A 81 -0.52 -24.32 2.31
CA GLU A 81 -0.73 -25.23 3.45
C GLU A 81 -2.03 -26.03 3.32
N VAL A 82 -3.14 -25.37 2.95
CA VAL A 82 -4.44 -26.04 2.74
C VAL A 82 -4.40 -27.06 1.61
N ARG A 83 -3.56 -26.83 0.60
CA ARG A 83 -3.39 -27.76 -0.53
C ARG A 83 -2.51 -28.96 -0.18
N GLU A 84 -1.48 -28.77 0.64
CA GLU A 84 -0.57 -29.83 1.10
C GLU A 84 -1.19 -30.70 2.21
N ALA A 85 -2.16 -30.18 2.96
CA ALA A 85 -2.90 -30.91 4.00
C ALA A 85 -4.04 -31.81 3.46
N LYS A 86 -4.19 -31.94 2.13
CA LYS A 86 -5.16 -32.81 1.45
C LYS A 86 -4.46 -33.96 0.74
#